data_AF-A0A4Y2GCM7-F1
#
_entry.id   AF-A0A4Y2GCM7-F1
#
_cell.length_a   1.000
_cell.length_b   1.000
_cell.length_c   1.000
_cell.angle_alpha   90.00
_cell.angle_beta   90.00
_cell.angle_gamma   90.00
#
_symmetry.space_group_name_H-M   'P 1'
#
loop_
_entity.id
_entity.type
_entity.pdbx_description
1 polymer ?
#
loop_
_entity_poly.entity_id
_entity_poly.type
_entity_poly.pdbx_seq_one_letter_code
_entity_poly.pdbx_strand_id
1 'polypeptide(L)'
;MKNEKGFRGVFTSDLLPKKMRQFENGIINLDIATGPGTHWVCYYNEPNNNFVEYFDPFGDYVYKIPPNIKKYLQSSGKKKEIGYNSSFLQHPASVKCGYFCMKYISERNKDSKNAEKSEDFTIEYARPFSFKQIALQSFSMYVSWDNIKDEEITYYDGHQWLNLSIPDGNYTIKGLNRYMVNFFGNDPPILFGIVEERQRTAIQLKDQYKIDLTKTKSLHKLLGFEPKVYEEPEQIGKF
;
A
#
# COMPACT_ATOMS: atom_id res chain seq x y z
N MET A 1 0.86 -10.13 21.57
CA MET A 1 0.23 -11.03 20.58
C MET A 1 -0.17 -12.40 21.09
N LYS A 2 0.73 -13.31 21.51
CA LYS A 2 0.30 -14.68 21.92
C LYS A 2 -0.76 -14.72 23.04
N ASN A 3 -0.77 -13.70 23.90
CA ASN A 3 -1.71 -13.58 25.01
C ASN A 3 -2.93 -12.71 24.69
N GLU A 4 -3.06 -12.22 23.45
CA GLU A 4 -4.20 -11.42 23.03
C GLU A 4 -5.47 -12.28 22.98
N LYS A 5 -6.57 -11.75 23.51
CA LYS A 5 -7.85 -12.45 23.57
C LYS A 5 -8.29 -12.83 22.15
N GLY A 6 -8.68 -14.09 21.95
CA GLY A 6 -9.16 -14.57 20.65
C GLY A 6 -8.10 -14.71 19.56
N PHE A 7 -6.83 -14.44 19.86
CA PHE A 7 -5.76 -14.53 18.87
C PHE A 7 -5.53 -15.98 18.44
N ARG A 8 -5.79 -16.24 17.16
CA ARG A 8 -5.71 -17.57 16.55
C ARG A 8 -4.31 -17.91 16.08
N GLY A 9 -3.56 -16.91 15.65
CA GLY A 9 -2.21 -17.09 15.14
C GLY A 9 -1.86 -16.18 13.98
N VAL A 10 -0.72 -16.48 13.39
CA VAL A 10 -0.18 -15.86 12.18
C VAL A 10 -0.18 -16.92 11.09
N PHE A 11 -0.79 -16.62 9.95
CA PHE A 11 -0.96 -17.56 8.85
C PHE A 11 -0.39 -16.95 7.56
N THR A 12 0.13 -17.78 6.67
CA THR A 12 0.24 -17.39 5.26
C THR A 12 -1.10 -17.60 4.56
N SER A 13 -1.26 -16.98 3.40
CA SER A 13 -2.54 -16.99 2.68
C SER A 13 -3.03 -18.42 2.40
N ASP A 14 -2.13 -19.35 2.12
CA ASP A 14 -2.39 -20.76 1.81
C ASP A 14 -2.56 -21.69 3.03
N LEU A 15 -2.19 -21.23 4.24
CA LEU A 15 -2.24 -22.03 5.47
C LEU A 15 -3.33 -21.59 6.46
N LEU A 16 -4.35 -20.87 5.97
CA LEU A 16 -5.51 -20.52 6.79
C LEU A 16 -6.29 -21.77 7.24
N PRO A 17 -6.85 -21.75 8.47
CA PRO A 17 -7.75 -22.81 8.91
C PRO A 17 -8.97 -22.94 7.98
N LYS A 18 -9.62 -24.11 8.01
CA LYS A 18 -10.81 -24.35 7.17
C LYS A 18 -12.04 -23.53 7.59
N LYS A 19 -12.14 -23.18 8.87
CA LYS A 19 -13.30 -22.49 9.44
C LYS A 19 -12.89 -21.59 10.60
N MET A 20 -13.44 -20.39 10.62
CA MET A 20 -13.25 -19.39 11.67
C MET A 20 -14.04 -19.75 12.94
N ARG A 21 -13.47 -19.46 14.12
CA ARG A 21 -14.19 -19.54 15.41
C ARG A 21 -15.19 -18.39 15.59
N GLN A 22 -16.14 -18.53 16.52
CA GLN A 22 -17.13 -17.50 16.81
C GLN A 22 -16.51 -16.17 17.25
N PHE A 23 -15.50 -16.22 18.13
CA PHE A 23 -14.63 -15.10 18.48
C PHE A 23 -13.20 -15.45 18.07
N GLU A 24 -12.65 -14.67 17.15
CA GLU A 24 -11.33 -14.94 16.60
C GLU A 24 -10.70 -13.69 15.97
N ASN A 25 -9.39 -13.52 16.13
CA ASN A 25 -8.59 -12.57 15.37
C ASN A 25 -7.25 -13.20 14.98
N GLY A 26 -6.60 -12.65 13.97
CA GLY A 26 -5.34 -13.20 13.48
C GLY A 26 -4.67 -12.32 12.44
N ILE A 27 -3.40 -12.61 12.17
CA ILE A 27 -2.59 -11.92 11.18
C ILE A 27 -2.36 -12.85 9.99
N ILE A 28 -2.42 -12.31 8.78
CA ILE A 28 -2.28 -13.05 7.53
C ILE A 28 -1.15 -12.41 6.71
N ASN A 29 -0.18 -13.21 6.29
CA ASN A 29 0.72 -12.84 5.20
C ASN A 29 -0.01 -13.05 3.87
N LEU A 30 0.01 -12.06 2.97
CA LEU A 30 -0.57 -12.22 1.63
C LEU A 30 0.24 -13.15 0.73
N ASP A 31 1.48 -13.48 1.11
CA ASP A 31 2.29 -14.49 0.44
C ASP A 31 1.92 -15.92 0.86
N ILE A 32 2.48 -16.91 0.17
CA ILE A 32 2.37 -18.33 0.50
C ILE A 32 3.46 -18.76 1.50
N ALA A 33 3.31 -19.94 2.10
CA ALA A 33 4.22 -20.47 3.12
C ALA A 33 5.68 -20.60 2.67
N THR A 34 5.91 -20.87 1.37
CA THR A 34 7.24 -21.00 0.78
C THR A 34 7.79 -19.68 0.22
N GLY A 35 7.02 -18.59 0.31
CA GLY A 35 7.40 -17.28 -0.20
C GLY A 35 8.18 -16.45 0.83
N PRO A 36 8.84 -15.36 0.40
CA PRO A 36 9.61 -14.48 1.27
C PRO A 36 8.74 -13.66 2.26
N GLY A 37 7.43 -13.58 2.03
CA GLY A 37 6.51 -12.73 2.77
C GLY A 37 6.43 -11.33 2.18
N THR A 38 5.26 -10.93 1.72
CA THR A 38 5.10 -9.71 0.90
C THR A 38 4.34 -8.59 1.60
N HIS A 39 3.29 -8.93 2.35
CA HIS A 39 2.45 -7.96 3.05
C HIS A 39 1.68 -8.62 4.18
N TRP A 40 1.44 -7.89 5.26
CA TRP A 40 0.72 -8.38 6.43
C TRP A 40 -0.58 -7.61 6.61
N VAL A 41 -1.67 -8.36 6.70
CA VAL A 41 -3.03 -7.87 6.99
C VAL A 41 -3.56 -8.59 8.23
N CYS A 42 -4.65 -8.11 8.83
CA CYS A 42 -5.29 -8.84 9.93
C CYS A 42 -6.80 -8.90 9.81
N TYR A 43 -7.41 -9.77 10.61
CA TYR A 43 -8.86 -9.86 10.72
C TYR A 43 -9.29 -9.89 12.18
N TYR A 44 -10.52 -9.43 12.43
CA TYR A 44 -11.15 -9.44 13.74
C TYR A 44 -12.63 -9.84 13.62
N ASN A 45 -13.00 -10.95 14.25
CA ASN A 45 -14.36 -11.47 14.28
C ASN A 45 -14.89 -11.44 15.72
N GLU A 46 -15.78 -10.49 15.96
CA GLU A 46 -16.55 -10.36 17.19
C GLU A 46 -17.94 -11.00 17.01
N PRO A 47 -18.36 -11.97 17.86
CA PRO A 47 -19.66 -12.61 17.78
C PRO A 47 -20.83 -11.65 17.64
N ASN A 48 -20.80 -10.52 18.36
CA ASN A 48 -21.88 -9.55 18.41
C ASN A 48 -21.93 -8.60 17.20
N ASN A 49 -20.89 -8.59 16.36
CA ASN A 49 -20.87 -7.77 15.15
C ASN A 49 -21.51 -8.51 13.97
N ASN A 50 -22.27 -7.79 13.15
CA ASN A 50 -22.87 -8.29 11.90
C ASN A 50 -21.86 -8.40 10.74
N PHE A 51 -20.58 -8.15 10.98
CA PHE A 51 -19.51 -8.22 10.00
C PHE A 51 -18.24 -8.79 10.62
N VAL A 52 -17.34 -9.26 9.77
CA VAL A 52 -15.94 -9.55 10.11
C VAL A 52 -15.11 -8.40 9.60
N GLU A 53 -14.22 -7.92 10.45
CA GLU A 53 -13.28 -6.86 10.11
C GLU A 53 -12.09 -7.47 9.39
N TYR A 54 -11.78 -6.95 8.21
CA TYR A 54 -10.54 -7.19 7.47
C TYR A 54 -9.78 -5.86 7.43
N PHE A 55 -8.58 -5.86 7.99
CA PHE A 55 -7.76 -4.68 8.12
C PHE A 55 -6.49 -4.82 7.29
N ASP A 56 -6.31 -3.88 6.38
CA ASP A 56 -5.09 -3.70 5.62
C ASP A 56 -4.47 -2.34 5.98
N PRO A 57 -3.24 -2.27 6.52
CA PRO A 57 -2.58 -1.00 6.82
C PRO A 57 -2.47 -0.03 5.62
N PHE A 58 -2.53 -0.55 4.38
CA PHE A 58 -2.55 0.24 3.15
C PHE A 58 -3.95 0.67 2.68
N GLY A 59 -5.03 0.30 3.39
CA GLY A 59 -6.40 0.73 3.10
C GLY A 59 -6.94 0.28 1.74
N ASP A 60 -7.82 1.10 1.15
CA ASP A 60 -8.64 0.77 -0.03
C ASP A 60 -7.85 0.54 -1.34
N TYR A 61 -6.51 0.56 -1.30
CA TYR A 61 -5.69 0.36 -2.51
C TYR A 61 -5.58 -1.13 -2.92
N VAL A 62 -5.93 -2.08 -2.04
CA VAL A 62 -5.82 -3.51 -2.33
C VAL A 62 -7.20 -4.09 -2.62
N TYR A 63 -7.76 -3.73 -3.78
CA TYR A 63 -9.11 -4.11 -4.24
C TYR A 63 -9.38 -5.63 -4.40
N LYS A 64 -8.49 -6.52 -3.98
CA LYS A 64 -8.74 -7.97 -4.03
C LYS A 64 -8.18 -8.67 -2.80
N ILE A 65 -9.02 -8.85 -1.78
CA ILE A 65 -8.85 -9.92 -0.79
C ILE A 65 -8.69 -11.23 -1.58
N PRO A 66 -7.56 -11.95 -1.43
CA PRO A 66 -7.36 -13.22 -2.12
C PRO A 66 -8.54 -14.19 -1.87
N PRO A 67 -8.99 -14.96 -2.89
CA PRO A 67 -10.21 -15.77 -2.79
C PRO A 67 -10.24 -16.75 -1.61
N ASN A 68 -9.07 -17.33 -1.27
CA ASN A 68 -8.84 -18.17 -0.11
C ASN A 68 -9.08 -17.42 1.22
N ILE A 69 -8.55 -16.21 1.36
CA ILE A 69 -8.77 -15.36 2.53
C ILE A 69 -10.26 -14.99 2.61
N LYS A 70 -10.85 -14.54 1.50
CA LYS A 70 -12.28 -14.19 1.44
C LYS A 70 -13.17 -15.35 1.87
N LYS A 71 -12.90 -16.56 1.36
CA LYS A 71 -13.62 -17.80 1.73
C LYS A 71 -13.48 -18.09 3.23
N TYR A 72 -12.30 -17.87 3.80
CA TYR A 72 -12.07 -18.03 5.23
C TYR A 72 -12.90 -17.04 6.05
N LEU A 73 -12.89 -15.75 5.71
CA LEU A 73 -13.67 -14.72 6.42
C LEU A 73 -15.18 -14.98 6.35
N GLN A 74 -15.68 -15.44 5.20
CA GLN A 74 -17.09 -15.82 5.01
C GLN A 74 -17.51 -17.06 5.82
N SER A 75 -16.55 -17.85 6.31
CA SER A 75 -16.84 -19.02 7.16
C SER A 75 -17.26 -18.65 8.60
N SER A 76 -17.11 -17.37 8.98
CA SER A 76 -17.50 -16.80 10.28
C SER A 76 -19.01 -16.85 10.58
N GLY A 77 -19.83 -16.87 9.52
CA GLY A 77 -21.28 -16.95 9.64
C GLY A 77 -21.98 -16.54 8.34
N LYS A 78 -23.06 -17.25 7.98
CA LYS A 78 -23.75 -17.07 6.69
C LYS A 78 -24.30 -15.65 6.42
N LYS A 79 -24.49 -14.84 7.47
CA LYS A 79 -25.04 -13.48 7.38
C LYS A 79 -24.02 -12.37 7.62
N LYS A 80 -22.76 -12.71 7.94
CA LYS A 80 -21.76 -11.69 8.24
C LYS A 80 -21.16 -11.15 6.95
N GLU A 81 -21.18 -9.83 6.83
CA GLU A 81 -20.45 -9.13 5.77
C GLU A 81 -18.95 -9.06 6.09
N ILE A 82 -18.13 -8.70 5.12
CA ILE A 82 -16.72 -8.37 5.35
C ILE A 82 -16.59 -6.85 5.31
N GLY A 83 -16.25 -6.24 6.44
CA GLY A 83 -15.91 -4.82 6.52
C GLY A 83 -14.41 -4.64 6.27
N TYR A 84 -14.05 -3.60 5.51
CA TYR A 84 -12.67 -3.20 5.23
C TYR A 84 -12.44 -1.74 5.61
N ASN A 85 -11.22 -1.39 6.00
CA ASN A 85 -10.86 0.00 6.26
C ASN A 85 -10.65 0.77 4.96
N SER A 86 -11.24 1.95 4.85
CA SER A 86 -11.01 2.89 3.73
C SER A 86 -9.74 3.73 3.92
N SER A 87 -9.36 4.02 5.16
CA SER A 87 -8.26 4.91 5.50
C SER A 87 -6.88 4.28 5.34
N PHE A 88 -5.93 5.09 4.87
CA PHE A 88 -4.52 4.76 4.75
C PHE A 88 -3.80 5.06 6.07
N LEU A 89 -3.25 4.03 6.74
CA LEU A 89 -2.60 4.21 8.04
C LEU A 89 -1.09 3.99 8.01
N GLN A 90 -0.56 3.36 6.95
CA GLN A 90 0.86 3.07 6.82
C GLN A 90 1.44 3.59 5.51
N HIS A 91 2.47 4.43 5.59
CA HIS A 91 3.27 4.84 4.44
C HIS A 91 3.80 3.62 3.62
N PRO A 92 3.74 3.61 2.28
CA PRO A 92 3.99 2.40 1.47
C PRO A 92 5.42 1.87 1.51
N ALA A 93 6.38 2.76 1.80
CA ALA A 93 7.78 2.40 1.98
C ALA A 93 8.07 1.82 3.38
N SER A 94 7.10 1.86 4.29
CA SER A 94 7.24 1.32 5.64
C SER A 94 7.13 -0.20 5.62
N VAL A 95 7.99 -0.87 6.37
CA VAL A 95 7.93 -2.33 6.62
C VAL A 95 7.09 -2.68 7.86
N LYS A 96 6.29 -1.73 8.37
CA LYS A 96 5.60 -1.84 9.66
C LYS A 96 4.20 -2.50 9.61
N CYS A 97 3.80 -3.13 8.50
CA CYS A 97 2.43 -3.66 8.34
C CYS A 97 2.05 -4.68 9.41
N GLY A 98 2.99 -5.54 9.81
CA GLY A 98 2.79 -6.42 10.96
C GLY A 98 2.53 -5.66 12.26
N TYR A 99 3.22 -4.55 12.52
CA TYR A 99 3.02 -3.74 13.73
C TYR A 99 1.66 -3.04 13.74
N PHE A 100 1.19 -2.52 12.60
CA PHE A 100 -0.15 -1.95 12.48
C PHE A 100 -1.23 -3.00 12.77
N CYS A 101 -1.07 -4.23 12.24
CA CYS A 101 -1.96 -5.35 12.55
C CYS A 101 -2.00 -5.70 14.04
N MET A 102 -0.83 -5.74 14.68
CA MET A 102 -0.72 -6.00 16.13
C MET A 102 -1.42 -4.91 16.95
N LYS A 103 -1.17 -3.63 16.62
CA LYS A 103 -1.81 -2.50 17.30
C LYS A 103 -3.32 -2.57 17.14
N TYR A 104 -3.82 -2.78 15.92
CA TYR A 104 -5.24 -2.87 15.62
C TYR A 104 -5.96 -3.95 16.46
N ILE A 105 -5.41 -5.16 16.51
CA ILE A 105 -5.98 -6.26 17.34
C ILE A 105 -5.97 -5.89 18.82
N SER A 106 -4.86 -5.34 19.32
CA SER A 106 -4.73 -5.00 20.73
C SER A 106 -5.73 -3.91 21.13
N GLU A 107 -5.91 -2.87 20.31
CA GLU A 107 -6.93 -1.83 20.56
C GLU A 107 -8.35 -2.39 20.56
N ARG A 108 -8.68 -3.31 19.64
CA ARG A 108 -10.01 -3.97 19.60
C ARG A 108 -10.29 -4.86 20.81
N ASN A 109 -9.23 -5.41 21.43
CA ASN A 109 -9.34 -6.22 22.64
C ASN A 109 -9.37 -5.41 23.94
N LYS A 110 -9.03 -4.12 23.92
CA LYS A 110 -9.13 -3.27 25.12
C LYS A 110 -10.61 -3.04 25.46
N ASP A 111 -10.95 -3.20 26.73
CA ASP A 111 -12.25 -2.76 27.24
C ASP A 111 -12.43 -1.26 26.99
N SER A 112 -13.65 -0.82 26.68
CA SER A 112 -13.96 0.58 26.33
C SER A 112 -13.52 1.62 27.38
N LYS A 113 -13.25 1.20 28.61
CA LYS A 113 -12.70 2.04 29.70
C LYS A 113 -11.20 2.29 29.61
N ASN A 114 -10.45 1.39 28.96
CA ASN A 114 -8.98 1.42 28.83
C ASN A 114 -8.51 1.62 27.38
N ALA A 115 -9.44 1.67 26.41
CA ALA A 115 -9.13 2.05 25.05
C ALA A 115 -8.64 3.50 25.02
N GLU A 116 -7.58 3.78 24.25
CA GLU A 116 -7.24 5.16 23.91
C GLU A 116 -8.47 5.79 23.25
N LYS A 117 -8.91 6.96 23.75
CA LYS A 117 -10.06 7.67 23.16
C LYS A 117 -9.76 7.88 21.68
N SER A 118 -10.71 7.51 20.84
CA SER A 118 -10.57 7.14 19.43
C SER A 118 -10.19 8.26 18.46
N GLU A 119 -9.38 9.23 18.86
CA GLU A 119 -9.06 10.40 18.04
C GLU A 119 -7.99 10.09 16.98
N ASP A 120 -7.23 8.99 17.11
CA ASP A 120 -6.18 8.62 16.15
C ASP A 120 -6.56 7.53 15.12
N PHE A 121 -7.69 6.82 15.29
CA PHE A 121 -8.07 5.71 14.40
C PHE A 121 -9.59 5.52 14.27
N THR A 122 -10.27 6.47 13.63
CA THR A 122 -11.63 6.22 13.11
C THR A 122 -11.50 5.40 11.82
N ILE A 123 -11.88 4.13 11.89
CA ILE A 123 -11.92 3.23 10.73
C ILE A 123 -13.37 3.14 10.27
N GLU A 124 -13.66 3.78 9.13
CA GLU A 124 -14.95 3.69 8.48
C GLU A 124 -15.00 2.43 7.60
N TYR A 125 -15.94 1.53 7.92
CA TYR A 125 -16.17 0.32 7.14
C TYR A 125 -17.16 0.60 6.02
N ALA A 126 -16.74 0.49 4.77
CA ALA A 126 -17.65 0.57 3.65
C ALA A 126 -18.46 -0.74 3.54
N ARG A 127 -19.77 -0.68 3.81
CA ARG A 127 -20.68 -1.78 3.47
C ARG A 127 -20.86 -1.82 1.94
N PRO A 128 -20.95 -3.00 1.31
CA PRO A 128 -21.32 -3.08 -0.09
C PRO A 128 -22.73 -2.53 -0.28
N PHE A 129 -22.85 -1.42 -0.98
CA PHE A 129 -24.13 -0.79 -1.28
C PHE A 129 -24.93 -1.63 -2.30
N SER A 130 -26.25 -1.72 -2.12
CA SER A 130 -27.17 -2.26 -3.12
C SER A 130 -27.96 -1.11 -3.77
N PHE A 131 -27.84 -0.93 -5.08
CA PHE A 131 -28.56 0.11 -5.82
C PHE A 131 -29.45 -0.52 -6.91
N LYS A 132 -30.62 0.08 -7.17
CA LYS A 132 -31.50 -0.30 -8.29
C LYS A 132 -31.08 0.36 -9.62
N GLN A 133 -30.53 1.57 -9.57
CA GLN A 133 -29.96 2.29 -10.70
C GLN A 133 -28.81 3.18 -10.21
N ILE A 134 -27.77 3.31 -11.02
CA ILE A 134 -26.61 4.19 -10.79
C ILE A 134 -26.70 5.32 -11.82
N ALA A 135 -26.58 6.56 -11.35
CA ALA A 135 -26.32 7.71 -12.21
C ALA A 135 -24.89 8.18 -11.93
N LEU A 136 -24.11 8.39 -12.99
CA LEU A 136 -22.73 8.86 -12.88
C LEU A 136 -22.74 10.35 -12.50
N GLN A 137 -22.47 10.67 -11.24
CA GLN A 137 -22.42 12.06 -10.77
C GLN A 137 -21.05 12.70 -11.03
N SER A 138 -19.99 11.90 -10.96
CA SER A 138 -18.64 12.23 -11.43
C SER A 138 -17.88 10.92 -11.66
N PHE A 139 -16.84 10.97 -12.47
CA PHE A 139 -15.88 9.88 -12.57
C PHE A 139 -14.47 10.46 -12.52
N SER A 140 -13.61 9.81 -11.74
CA SER A 140 -12.19 10.14 -11.70
C SER A 140 -11.44 8.99 -12.36
N MET A 141 -10.79 9.27 -13.48
CA MET A 141 -9.90 8.32 -14.12
C MET A 141 -8.49 8.52 -13.58
N TYR A 142 -7.91 7.47 -13.03
CA TYR A 142 -6.47 7.28 -13.19
C TYR A 142 -6.30 6.75 -14.61
N VAL A 143 -5.87 7.59 -15.54
CA VAL A 143 -5.60 7.16 -16.90
C VAL A 143 -4.45 6.15 -16.84
N SER A 144 -4.72 4.86 -17.02
CA SER A 144 -3.65 3.93 -17.36
C SER A 144 -4.23 2.73 -18.11
N TRP A 145 -4.11 2.77 -19.43
CA TRP A 145 -4.23 1.57 -20.26
C TRP A 145 -2.82 0.98 -20.47
N ASP A 146 -1.83 1.85 -20.60
CA ASP A 146 -0.38 1.63 -20.44
C ASP A 146 0.24 3.01 -20.22
N ASN A 147 1.01 3.25 -19.14
CA ASN A 147 1.55 4.60 -18.90
C ASN A 147 3.04 4.70 -19.16
N ILE A 148 3.84 3.63 -19.16
CA ILE A 148 5.25 3.67 -19.55
C ILE A 148 5.45 2.69 -20.70
N LYS A 149 6.04 3.14 -21.80
CA LYS A 149 6.34 2.31 -22.97
C LYS A 149 7.72 2.63 -23.54
N ASP A 150 8.59 1.64 -23.57
CA ASP A 150 9.95 1.67 -24.08
C ASP A 150 10.73 2.90 -23.59
N GLU A 151 10.71 3.15 -22.27
CA GLU A 151 11.38 4.30 -21.66
C GLU A 151 12.82 3.98 -21.26
N GLU A 152 13.68 4.97 -21.43
CA GLU A 152 15.06 4.92 -20.97
C GLU A 152 15.36 6.22 -20.20
N ILE A 153 15.78 6.07 -18.95
CA ILE A 153 16.29 7.17 -18.15
C ILE A 153 17.80 7.19 -18.30
N THR A 154 18.32 8.31 -18.79
CA THR A 154 19.76 8.60 -18.68
C THR A 154 20.01 9.30 -17.35
N TYR A 155 20.98 8.82 -16.57
CA TYR A 155 21.35 9.40 -15.29
C TYR A 155 22.87 9.47 -15.11
N TYR A 156 23.34 10.43 -14.35
CA TYR A 156 24.74 10.56 -13.95
C TYR A 156 24.89 10.03 -12.53
N ASP A 157 25.86 9.15 -12.29
CA ASP A 157 26.05 8.47 -11.00
C ASP A 157 27.08 9.13 -10.07
N GLY A 158 27.57 10.31 -10.43
CA GLY A 158 28.70 10.98 -9.78
C GLY A 158 30.00 10.84 -10.56
N HIS A 159 30.10 9.84 -11.45
CA HIS A 159 31.31 9.56 -12.24
C HIS A 159 31.07 9.53 -13.75
N GLN A 160 29.96 8.94 -14.19
CA GLN A 160 29.66 8.73 -15.60
C GLN A 160 28.15 8.75 -15.88
N TRP A 161 27.81 8.93 -17.16
CA TRP A 161 26.44 8.83 -17.63
C TRP A 161 26.09 7.37 -17.94
N LEU A 162 25.00 6.91 -17.35
CA LEU A 162 24.45 5.57 -17.48
C LEU A 162 23.01 5.63 -17.95
N ASN A 163 22.51 4.50 -18.45
CA ASN A 163 21.14 4.35 -18.86
C ASN A 163 20.41 3.30 -18.04
N LEU A 164 19.13 3.56 -17.78
CA LEU A 164 18.20 2.68 -17.08
C LEU A 164 16.97 2.49 -17.96
N SER A 165 16.78 1.29 -18.48
CA SER A 165 15.56 0.94 -19.23
C SER A 165 14.43 0.64 -18.26
N ILE A 166 13.29 1.33 -18.38
CA ILE A 166 12.09 1.02 -17.62
C ILE A 166 11.19 0.13 -18.50
N PRO A 167 10.86 -1.09 -18.04
CA PRO A 167 9.99 -2.00 -18.78
C PRO A 167 8.61 -1.40 -19.02
N ASP A 168 7.98 -1.79 -20.12
CA ASP A 168 6.59 -1.46 -20.42
C ASP A 168 5.65 -1.82 -19.27
N GLY A 169 4.71 -0.93 -18.96
CA GLY A 169 3.65 -1.24 -18.03
C GLY A 169 3.03 -0.03 -17.35
N ASN A 170 2.15 -0.36 -16.41
CA ASN A 170 1.41 0.59 -15.60
C ASN A 170 2.12 0.84 -14.26
N TYR A 171 2.71 2.01 -14.12
CA TYR A 171 3.43 2.43 -12.92
C TYR A 171 2.65 3.49 -12.16
N THR A 172 2.42 3.20 -10.88
CA THR A 172 2.22 4.27 -9.89
C THR A 172 3.59 4.85 -9.51
N ILE A 173 3.64 6.04 -8.91
CA ILE A 173 4.89 6.59 -8.35
C ILE A 173 5.57 5.59 -7.38
N LYS A 174 4.76 4.88 -6.58
CA LYS A 174 5.24 3.82 -5.66
C LYS A 174 5.79 2.61 -6.43
N GLY A 175 5.13 2.22 -7.52
CA GLY A 175 5.58 1.13 -8.40
C GLY A 175 6.90 1.46 -9.09
N LEU A 176 7.03 2.70 -9.58
CA LEU A 176 8.27 3.20 -10.17
C LEU A 176 9.41 3.22 -9.14
N ASN A 177 9.15 3.66 -7.90
CA ASN A 177 10.15 3.59 -6.83
C ASN A 177 10.53 2.17 -6.45
N ARG A 178 9.59 1.22 -6.46
CA ARG A 178 9.91 -0.20 -6.22
C ARG A 178 10.85 -0.73 -7.30
N TYR A 179 10.65 -0.32 -8.56
CA TYR A 179 11.57 -0.64 -9.64
C TYR A 179 12.96 -0.03 -9.39
N MET A 180 13.04 1.23 -8.95
CA MET A 180 14.32 1.88 -8.59
C MET A 180 15.04 1.14 -7.45
N VAL A 181 14.33 0.73 -6.39
CA VAL A 181 14.90 -0.05 -5.29
C VAL A 181 15.42 -1.41 -5.79
N ASN A 182 14.70 -2.07 -6.70
CA ASN A 182 15.15 -3.35 -7.24
C ASN A 182 16.41 -3.19 -8.11
N PHE A 183 16.53 -2.08 -8.84
CA PHE A 183 17.69 -1.79 -9.70
C PHE A 183 18.92 -1.31 -8.92
N PHE A 184 18.75 -0.37 -7.99
CA PHE A 184 19.84 0.27 -7.26
C PHE A 184 20.11 -0.32 -5.86
N GLY A 185 19.22 -1.16 -5.33
CA GLY A 185 19.26 -1.65 -3.96
C GLY A 185 18.43 -0.81 -2.98
N ASN A 186 18.58 -1.10 -1.68
CA ASN A 186 17.72 -0.59 -0.60
C ASN A 186 17.70 0.95 -0.43
N ASP A 187 18.64 1.66 -1.05
CA ASP A 187 18.79 3.11 -0.92
C ASP A 187 19.06 3.75 -2.30
N PRO A 188 18.04 3.78 -3.18
CA PRO A 188 18.20 4.20 -4.56
C PRO A 188 18.52 5.71 -4.65
N PRO A 189 19.43 6.11 -5.54
CA PRO A 189 19.83 7.50 -5.71
C PRO A 189 18.80 8.37 -6.44
N ILE A 190 17.79 7.75 -7.06
CA ILE A 190 16.71 8.42 -7.79
C ILE A 190 15.38 7.88 -7.27
N LEU A 191 14.55 8.79 -6.76
CA LEU A 191 13.22 8.48 -6.25
C LEU A 191 12.20 9.50 -6.76
N PHE A 192 10.97 9.04 -6.95
CA PHE A 192 9.84 9.86 -7.36
C PHE A 192 8.89 10.06 -6.18
N GLY A 193 8.55 11.30 -5.88
CA GLY A 193 7.64 11.67 -4.82
C GLY A 193 6.37 12.34 -5.36
N ILE A 194 5.39 12.52 -4.49
CA ILE A 194 4.26 13.42 -4.73
C ILE A 194 4.33 14.49 -3.63
N VAL A 195 4.34 15.75 -4.03
CA VAL A 195 4.16 16.89 -3.13
C VAL A 195 2.67 17.10 -2.99
N GLU A 196 2.09 16.58 -1.91
CA GLU A 196 0.64 16.48 -1.70
C GLU A 196 -0.03 17.87 -1.71
N GLU A 197 0.63 18.89 -1.17
CA GLU A 197 0.12 20.26 -1.09
C GLU A 197 -0.06 20.90 -2.46
N ARG A 198 0.70 20.44 -3.46
CA ARG A 198 0.70 21.00 -4.82
C ARG A 198 0.18 20.01 -5.86
N GLN A 199 -0.10 18.77 -5.47
CA GLN A 199 -0.46 17.67 -6.36
C GLN A 199 0.53 17.55 -7.53
N ARG A 200 1.82 17.73 -7.25
CA ARG A 200 2.91 17.66 -8.24
C ARG A 200 3.84 16.52 -7.93
N THR A 201 4.37 15.89 -8.97
CA THR A 201 5.46 14.94 -8.83
C THR A 201 6.74 15.67 -8.44
N ALA A 202 7.53 15.06 -7.56
CA ALA A 202 8.90 15.47 -7.25
C ALA A 202 9.87 14.37 -7.67
N ILE A 203 11.10 14.76 -7.98
CA ILE A 203 12.23 13.83 -8.13
C ILE A 203 13.20 14.16 -7.01
N GLN A 204 13.52 13.15 -6.21
CA GLN A 204 14.58 13.20 -5.23
C GLN A 204 15.81 12.54 -5.84
N LEU A 205 16.91 13.27 -5.83
CA LEU A 205 18.23 12.80 -6.26
C LEU A 205 19.13 12.79 -5.03
N LYS A 206 20.08 11.87 -4.98
CA LYS A 206 21.19 11.96 -4.03
C LYS A 206 22.24 12.96 -4.53
N ASP A 207 23.06 13.44 -3.60
CA ASP A 207 24.24 14.25 -3.90
C ASP A 207 25.02 13.70 -5.11
N GLN A 208 25.38 14.60 -6.02
CA GLN A 208 26.14 14.33 -7.25
C GLN A 208 25.38 13.54 -8.34
N TYR A 209 24.21 12.97 -8.05
CA TYR A 209 23.39 12.33 -9.06
C TYR A 209 22.63 13.37 -9.90
N LYS A 210 22.48 13.06 -11.18
CA LYS A 210 21.68 13.85 -12.12
C LYS A 210 20.78 12.92 -12.91
N ILE A 211 19.61 13.42 -13.32
CA ILE A 211 18.71 12.72 -14.23
C ILE A 211 18.50 13.58 -15.48
N ASP A 212 18.73 12.99 -16.64
CA ASP A 212 18.50 13.63 -17.94
C ASP A 212 17.15 13.20 -18.50
N LEU A 213 16.16 14.08 -18.36
CA LEU A 213 14.82 13.84 -18.89
C LEU A 213 14.68 14.26 -20.37
N THR A 214 15.70 14.89 -20.98
CA THR A 214 15.65 15.28 -22.41
C THR A 214 15.59 14.09 -23.34
N LYS A 215 16.12 12.94 -22.90
CA LYS A 215 16.21 11.69 -23.66
C LYS A 215 15.03 10.75 -23.43
N THR A 216 14.17 11.06 -22.48
CA THR A 216 12.95 10.27 -22.21
C THR A 216 11.89 10.55 -23.26
N LYS A 217 11.13 9.52 -23.67
CA LYS A 217 10.13 9.66 -24.74
C LYS A 217 8.87 10.37 -24.24
N SER A 218 8.31 9.84 -23.15
CA SER A 218 7.03 10.25 -22.55
C SER A 218 7.10 10.39 -21.03
N LEU A 219 8.12 9.82 -20.38
CA LEU A 219 8.25 9.84 -18.92
C LEU A 219 8.19 11.26 -18.33
N HIS A 220 8.92 12.22 -18.91
CA HIS A 220 8.87 13.61 -18.43
C HIS A 220 7.44 14.19 -18.48
N LYS A 221 6.67 13.89 -19.53
CA LYS A 221 5.28 14.36 -19.66
C LYS A 221 4.36 13.73 -18.63
N LEU A 222 4.52 12.43 -18.39
CA LEU A 222 3.74 11.67 -17.43
C LEU A 222 3.98 12.15 -16.00
N LEU A 223 5.23 12.48 -15.69
CA LEU A 223 5.62 12.99 -14.37
C LEU A 223 5.38 14.51 -14.23
N GLY A 224 5.13 15.23 -15.33
CA GLY A 224 4.89 16.68 -15.32
C GLY A 224 6.15 17.53 -15.23
N PHE A 225 7.28 17.05 -15.78
CA PHE A 225 8.56 17.74 -15.82
C PHE A 225 8.86 18.27 -17.23
N GLU A 226 9.64 19.35 -17.28
CA GLU A 226 10.25 19.82 -18.53
C GLU A 226 11.34 18.84 -18.96
N PRO A 227 11.54 18.62 -20.27
CA PRO A 227 12.66 17.81 -20.75
C PRO A 227 13.97 18.59 -20.56
N LYS A 228 14.62 18.41 -19.42
CA LYS A 228 15.95 18.96 -19.11
C LYS A 228 16.74 18.04 -18.18
N VAL A 229 18.00 18.39 -17.94
CA VAL A 229 18.82 17.74 -16.92
C VAL A 229 18.46 18.33 -15.56
N TYR A 230 18.08 17.47 -14.62
CA TYR A 230 17.83 17.81 -13.23
C TYR A 230 18.97 17.30 -12.38
N GLU A 231 19.37 18.12 -11.42
CA GLU A 231 20.35 17.82 -10.39
C GLU A 231 19.78 18.29 -9.05
N GLU A 232 20.25 17.74 -7.94
CA GLU A 232 19.89 18.25 -6.62
C GLU A 232 20.38 19.71 -6.53
N PRO A 233 19.49 20.70 -6.34
CA PRO A 233 19.94 22.08 -6.16
C PRO A 233 20.77 22.14 -4.88
N GLU A 234 21.90 22.87 -4.91
CA GLU A 234 22.66 23.15 -3.69
C GLU A 234 21.69 23.65 -2.61
N GLN A 235 21.59 22.94 -1.48
CA GLN A 235 20.82 23.41 -0.34
C GLN A 235 21.47 24.69 0.18
N ILE A 236 20.93 25.84 -0.23
CA ILE A 236 21.29 27.14 0.34
C ILE A 236 20.59 27.24 1.71
N GLY A 237 21.22 26.69 2.74
CA GLY A 237 20.79 26.84 4.14
C GLY A 237 21.13 25.63 5.01
N LYS A 238 21.81 25.89 6.14
CA LYS A 238 21.93 24.92 7.24
C LYS A 238 20.59 24.90 8.01
N PHE A 239 19.91 23.77 8.02
CA PHE A 239 18.84 23.49 8.99
C PHE A 239 19.42 22.68 10.15
#